data_AF-A0A1J6I3R8-F1
#
_entry.id   AF-A0A1J6I3R8-F1
#
_cell.length_a   1.000
_cell.length_b   1.000
_cell.length_c   1.000
_cell.angle_alpha   90.00
_cell.angle_beta   90.00
_cell.angle_gamma   90.00
#
_symmetry.space_group_name_H-M   'P 1'
#
loop_
_entity.id
_entity.type
_entity.pdbx_description
1 polymer ?
#
loop_
_entity_poly.entity_id
_entity_poly.type
_entity_poly.pdbx_seq_one_letter_code
_entity_poly.pdbx_strand_id
1 'polypeptide(L)'
;MARNKIALIGSGMIGGTLAHLAGLKELGDVVLFDIAEGIPQGKGLDIAESSPVDGFDAKYTGANDYAAIEGADVVIVTAGVPRKPGMSRDDLLGINLKVMEQVGAGIKKYAPEAFVICITNPLDAMVWALQKFSGLPAHKVVGMAGVLDSARFRYFLSEEFNVSVEDVTAFVLGGHGDSMVPLARYSTVAGIPLPDLVKMGWTSQDKLDKIIQRTRDGGAEIVGLLKTGSAFYAPAASAIQMAESYLKDKKRVLPVAAQLTGQYGVKDMYVGVPTVIGANGVERIIEIDLDKNEKAEFDKSVASVAGLCEACIGIAPSLK
;
A
#
# COMPACT_ATOMS: atom_id res chain seq x y z
N MET A 1 -24.12 -13.62 -11.08
CA MET A 1 -23.17 -12.54 -11.46
C MET A 1 -21.81 -13.17 -11.68
N ALA A 2 -20.98 -12.63 -12.56
CA ALA A 2 -19.60 -13.08 -12.69
C ALA A 2 -18.85 -12.79 -11.38
N ARG A 3 -17.94 -13.68 -10.96
CA ARG A 3 -17.07 -13.44 -9.81
C ARG A 3 -16.08 -12.33 -10.15
N ASN A 4 -15.69 -11.53 -9.17
CA ASN A 4 -14.56 -10.63 -9.34
C ASN A 4 -13.27 -11.44 -9.59
N LYS A 5 -12.31 -10.84 -10.29
CA LYS A 5 -10.99 -11.42 -10.56
C LYS A 5 -9.89 -10.52 -10.02
N ILE A 6 -9.03 -11.08 -9.18
CA ILE A 6 -7.89 -10.39 -8.56
C ILE A 6 -6.59 -10.96 -9.10
N ALA A 7 -5.80 -10.13 -9.78
CA ALA A 7 -4.47 -10.51 -10.24
C ALA A 7 -3.38 -10.01 -9.28
N LEU A 8 -2.49 -10.90 -8.89
CA LEU A 8 -1.40 -10.64 -7.95
C LEU A 8 -0.07 -10.76 -8.69
N ILE A 9 0.55 -9.62 -9.00
CA ILE A 9 1.79 -9.55 -9.76
C ILE A 9 2.96 -9.62 -8.78
N GLY A 10 3.62 -10.76 -8.73
CA GLY A 10 4.60 -11.13 -7.70
C GLY A 10 3.97 -12.10 -6.70
N SER A 11 4.56 -13.29 -6.58
CA SER A 11 4.06 -14.42 -5.79
C SER A 11 4.98 -14.73 -4.61
N GLY A 12 5.68 -13.71 -4.09
CA GLY A 12 6.52 -13.78 -2.89
C GLY A 12 5.72 -13.91 -1.59
N MET A 13 6.29 -13.42 -0.48
CA MET A 13 5.64 -13.49 0.84
C MET A 13 4.33 -12.70 0.89
N ILE A 14 4.33 -11.46 0.38
CA ILE A 14 3.13 -10.62 0.31
C ILE A 14 2.13 -11.23 -0.67
N GLY A 15 2.55 -11.58 -1.89
CA GLY A 15 1.68 -12.18 -2.91
C GLY A 15 0.93 -13.43 -2.45
N GLY A 16 1.62 -14.38 -1.80
CA GLY A 16 0.97 -15.56 -1.23
C GLY A 16 -0.01 -15.22 -0.10
N THR A 17 0.34 -14.26 0.76
CA THR A 17 -0.55 -13.81 1.85
C THR A 17 -1.78 -13.09 1.30
N LEU A 18 -1.63 -12.28 0.25
CA LEU A 18 -2.75 -11.65 -0.46
C LEU A 18 -3.70 -12.69 -1.06
N ALA A 19 -3.15 -13.70 -1.74
CA ALA A 19 -3.92 -14.78 -2.34
C ALA A 19 -4.74 -15.54 -1.29
N HIS A 20 -4.13 -15.84 -0.15
CA HIS A 20 -4.80 -16.52 0.96
C HIS A 20 -5.91 -15.65 1.56
N LEU A 21 -5.62 -14.39 1.88
CA LEU A 21 -6.60 -13.45 2.44
C LEU A 21 -7.77 -13.16 1.49
N ALA A 22 -7.53 -13.15 0.16
CA ALA A 22 -8.58 -12.96 -0.83
C ALA A 22 -9.58 -14.13 -0.82
N GLY A 23 -9.10 -15.37 -0.67
CA GLY A 23 -9.93 -16.57 -0.52
C GLY A 23 -10.72 -16.58 0.78
N LEU A 24 -10.04 -16.39 1.92
CA LEU A 24 -10.68 -16.34 3.24
C LEU A 24 -11.74 -15.24 3.38
N LYS A 25 -11.70 -14.20 2.54
CA LYS A 25 -12.68 -13.11 2.52
C LYS A 25 -13.67 -13.19 1.36
N GLU A 26 -13.59 -14.28 0.57
CA GLU A 26 -14.45 -14.56 -0.58
C GLU A 26 -14.51 -13.38 -1.57
N LEU A 27 -13.36 -12.78 -1.86
CA LEU A 27 -13.31 -11.55 -2.67
C LEU A 27 -13.42 -11.81 -4.17
N GLY A 28 -13.16 -13.04 -4.63
CA GLY A 28 -13.23 -13.44 -6.03
C GLY A 28 -12.23 -14.53 -6.40
N ASP A 29 -12.11 -14.79 -7.70
CA ASP A 29 -11.09 -15.67 -8.26
C ASP A 29 -9.72 -14.96 -8.25
N VAL A 30 -8.64 -15.73 -8.08
CA VAL A 30 -7.28 -15.20 -7.88
C VAL A 30 -6.32 -15.74 -8.95
N VAL A 31 -5.55 -14.84 -9.56
CA VAL A 31 -4.42 -15.18 -10.42
C VAL A 31 -3.12 -14.76 -9.73
N LEU A 32 -2.24 -15.71 -9.45
CA LEU A 32 -0.87 -15.44 -9.01
C LEU A 32 0.05 -15.41 -10.23
N PHE A 33 0.73 -14.29 -10.44
CA PHE A 33 1.72 -14.13 -11.48
C PHE A 33 3.12 -14.02 -10.85
N ASP A 34 4.11 -14.69 -11.44
CA ASP A 34 5.52 -14.46 -11.14
C ASP A 34 6.38 -14.80 -12.37
N ILE A 35 7.62 -14.34 -12.41
CA ILE A 35 8.60 -14.83 -13.40
C ILE A 35 9.26 -16.13 -12.96
N ALA A 36 9.25 -16.42 -11.65
CA ALA A 36 9.77 -17.67 -11.10
C ALA A 36 8.77 -18.81 -11.35
N GLU A 37 9.09 -19.68 -12.31
CA GLU A 37 8.26 -20.85 -12.65
C GLU A 37 8.04 -21.75 -11.43
N GLY A 38 6.84 -22.30 -11.30
CA GLY A 38 6.45 -23.20 -10.21
C GLY A 38 5.98 -22.50 -8.93
N ILE A 39 6.53 -21.33 -8.58
CA ILE A 39 6.13 -20.59 -7.36
C ILE A 39 4.65 -20.15 -7.39
N PRO A 40 4.15 -19.43 -8.43
CA PRO A 40 2.75 -19.03 -8.46
C PRO A 40 1.79 -20.23 -8.54
N GLN A 41 2.16 -21.29 -9.27
CA GLN A 41 1.36 -22.50 -9.41
C GLN A 41 1.26 -23.26 -8.09
N GLY A 42 2.40 -23.51 -7.43
CA GLY A 42 2.45 -24.23 -6.17
C GLY A 42 1.64 -23.54 -5.09
N LYS A 43 1.83 -22.22 -4.91
CA LYS A 43 1.04 -21.44 -3.94
C LYS A 43 -0.44 -21.38 -4.30
N GLY A 44 -0.77 -21.22 -5.58
CA GLY A 44 -2.16 -21.22 -6.03
C GLY A 44 -2.86 -22.55 -5.75
N LEU A 45 -2.20 -23.67 -5.99
CA LEU A 45 -2.72 -25.00 -5.70
C LEU A 45 -2.88 -25.23 -4.19
N ASP A 46 -1.86 -24.92 -3.40
CA ASP A 46 -1.89 -25.09 -1.93
C ASP A 46 -3.06 -24.31 -1.28
N ILE A 47 -3.28 -23.06 -1.71
CA ILE A 47 -4.41 -22.26 -1.22
C ILE A 47 -5.75 -22.83 -1.72
N ALA A 48 -5.82 -23.32 -2.97
CA ALA A 48 -7.04 -23.96 -3.45
C ALA A 48 -7.37 -25.24 -2.65
N GLU A 49 -6.35 -26.01 -2.24
CA GLU A 49 -6.49 -27.20 -1.41
C GLU A 49 -6.93 -26.88 0.03
N SER A 50 -6.67 -25.65 0.53
CA SER A 50 -7.20 -25.19 1.83
C SER A 50 -8.69 -24.81 1.78
N SER A 51 -9.22 -24.52 0.59
CA SER A 51 -10.60 -24.03 0.41
C SER A 51 -11.71 -24.92 1.03
N PRO A 52 -11.64 -26.27 1.01
CA PRO A 52 -12.68 -27.09 1.63
C PRO A 52 -12.67 -27.05 3.16
N VAL A 53 -11.58 -26.58 3.78
CA VAL A 53 -11.45 -26.49 5.24
C VAL A 53 -12.23 -25.28 5.77
N ASP A 54 -12.07 -24.12 5.15
CA ASP A 54 -12.74 -22.87 5.55
C ASP A 54 -14.04 -22.60 4.76
N GLY A 55 -14.28 -23.33 3.67
CA GLY A 55 -15.53 -23.29 2.90
C GLY A 55 -15.67 -22.13 1.92
N PHE A 56 -14.58 -21.60 1.37
CA PHE A 56 -14.64 -20.55 0.35
C PHE A 56 -14.62 -21.13 -1.08
N ASP A 57 -15.40 -20.55 -1.98
CA ASP A 57 -15.45 -20.95 -3.40
C ASP A 57 -14.72 -19.94 -4.30
N ALA A 58 -13.44 -20.18 -4.59
CA ALA A 58 -12.63 -19.33 -5.47
C ALA A 58 -11.70 -20.14 -6.37
N LYS A 59 -11.56 -19.74 -7.64
CA LYS A 59 -10.57 -20.34 -8.54
C LYS A 59 -9.20 -19.72 -8.30
N TYR A 60 -8.17 -20.55 -8.23
CA TYR A 60 -6.78 -20.12 -8.17
C TYR A 60 -6.04 -20.56 -9.43
N THR A 61 -5.25 -19.66 -10.00
CA THR A 61 -4.39 -19.96 -11.15
C THR A 61 -3.02 -19.34 -10.95
N GLY A 62 -1.96 -20.16 -11.04
CA GLY A 62 -0.60 -19.68 -11.12
C GLY A 62 -0.16 -19.52 -12.57
N ALA A 63 0.49 -18.41 -12.91
CA ALA A 63 0.90 -18.10 -14.28
C ALA A 63 2.25 -17.37 -14.33
N ASN A 64 2.90 -17.47 -15.49
CA ASN A 64 4.12 -16.74 -15.83
C ASN A 64 3.93 -15.85 -17.08
N ASP A 65 2.72 -15.80 -17.65
CA ASP A 65 2.34 -14.93 -18.77
C ASP A 65 1.23 -13.96 -18.35
N TYR A 66 1.34 -12.70 -18.75
CA TYR A 66 0.35 -11.66 -18.44
C TYR A 66 -1.02 -11.91 -19.07
N ALA A 67 -1.16 -12.74 -20.11
CA ALA A 67 -2.48 -13.10 -20.64
C ALA A 67 -3.39 -13.70 -19.55
N ALA A 68 -2.83 -14.34 -18.52
CA ALA A 68 -3.60 -14.86 -17.40
C ALA A 68 -4.34 -13.77 -16.59
N ILE A 69 -3.87 -12.51 -16.61
CA ILE A 69 -4.49 -11.41 -15.85
C ILE A 69 -5.66 -10.74 -16.60
N GLU A 70 -6.00 -11.24 -17.80
CA GLU A 70 -7.04 -10.63 -18.65
C GLU A 70 -8.36 -10.43 -17.90
N GLY A 71 -8.88 -9.20 -17.96
CA GLY A 71 -10.14 -8.83 -17.32
C GLY A 71 -10.12 -8.81 -15.79
N ALA A 72 -8.95 -8.68 -15.16
CA ALA A 72 -8.87 -8.50 -13.71
C ALA A 72 -9.57 -7.20 -13.27
N ASP A 73 -10.39 -7.27 -12.22
CA ASP A 73 -11.03 -6.11 -11.60
C ASP A 73 -10.05 -5.34 -10.70
N VAL A 74 -9.17 -6.08 -10.03
CA VAL A 74 -8.09 -5.54 -9.18
C VAL A 74 -6.76 -6.18 -9.55
N VAL A 75 -5.72 -5.36 -9.66
CA VAL A 75 -4.33 -5.82 -9.82
C VAL A 75 -3.50 -5.33 -8.64
N ILE A 76 -2.88 -6.23 -7.87
CA ILE A 76 -1.99 -5.87 -6.76
C ILE A 76 -0.55 -6.22 -7.14
N VAL A 77 0.33 -5.22 -7.13
CA VAL A 77 1.71 -5.34 -7.62
C VAL A 77 2.69 -5.38 -6.46
N THR A 78 3.29 -6.56 -6.26
CA THR A 78 4.38 -6.82 -5.29
C THR A 78 5.71 -7.17 -5.97
N ALA A 79 5.70 -7.32 -7.30
CA ALA A 79 6.88 -7.66 -8.08
C ALA A 79 7.95 -6.57 -7.99
N GLY A 80 9.19 -7.02 -7.81
CA GLY A 80 10.36 -6.17 -7.64
C GLY A 80 11.40 -6.88 -6.79
N VAL A 81 12.53 -6.21 -6.56
CA VAL A 81 13.57 -6.67 -5.65
C VAL A 81 13.53 -5.86 -4.35
N PRO A 82 13.72 -6.51 -3.18
CA PRO A 82 13.95 -5.79 -1.95
C PRO A 82 15.35 -5.16 -1.96
N ARG A 83 15.54 -4.09 -1.18
CA ARG A 83 16.88 -3.52 -0.97
C ARG A 83 17.77 -4.55 -0.29
N LYS A 84 18.89 -4.90 -0.92
CA LYS A 84 19.90 -5.82 -0.36
C LYS A 84 21.03 -5.04 0.33
N PRO A 85 21.74 -5.64 1.31
CA PRO A 85 22.97 -5.06 1.83
C PRO A 85 23.95 -4.70 0.70
N GLY A 86 24.49 -3.48 0.73
CA GLY A 86 25.41 -2.97 -0.30
C GLY A 86 24.74 -2.37 -1.55
N MET A 87 23.41 -2.47 -1.69
CA MET A 87 22.69 -1.88 -2.82
C MET A 87 22.46 -0.37 -2.61
N SER A 88 22.83 0.45 -3.60
CA SER A 88 22.55 1.88 -3.58
C SER A 88 21.05 2.15 -3.80
N ARG A 89 20.60 3.38 -3.50
CA ARG A 89 19.22 3.79 -3.77
C ARG A 89 18.92 3.76 -5.28
N ASP A 90 19.87 4.21 -6.08
CA ASP A 90 19.72 4.31 -7.53
C ASP A 90 19.70 2.93 -8.20
N ASP A 91 20.47 1.96 -7.69
CA ASP A 91 20.41 0.57 -8.15
C ASP A 91 19.01 -0.02 -7.93
N LEU A 92 18.45 0.17 -6.74
CA LEU A 92 17.12 -0.31 -6.40
C LEU A 92 16.06 0.34 -7.30
N LEU A 93 16.13 1.66 -7.47
CA LEU A 93 15.23 2.41 -8.37
C LEU A 93 15.34 1.88 -9.80
N GLY A 94 16.55 1.74 -10.35
CA GLY A 94 16.74 1.28 -11.72
C GLY A 94 16.22 -0.12 -11.98
N ILE A 95 16.37 -1.05 -11.02
CA ILE A 95 15.81 -2.40 -11.15
C ILE A 95 14.28 -2.35 -11.09
N ASN A 96 13.71 -1.72 -10.06
CA ASN A 96 12.27 -1.76 -9.87
C ASN A 96 11.51 -0.91 -10.90
N LEU A 97 12.11 0.14 -11.48
CA LEU A 97 11.54 0.87 -12.62
C LEU A 97 11.37 -0.02 -13.85
N LYS A 98 12.38 -0.86 -14.18
CA LYS A 98 12.25 -1.82 -15.29
C LYS A 98 11.15 -2.85 -15.03
N VAL A 99 10.99 -3.27 -13.78
CA VAL A 99 9.88 -4.14 -13.38
C VAL A 99 8.54 -3.41 -13.57
N MET A 100 8.42 -2.16 -13.10
CA MET A 100 7.20 -1.35 -13.28
C MET A 100 6.86 -1.09 -14.74
N GLU A 101 7.85 -0.93 -15.61
CA GLU A 101 7.65 -0.80 -17.07
C GLU A 101 7.01 -2.06 -17.66
N GLN A 102 7.57 -3.24 -17.35
CA GLN A 102 7.03 -4.53 -17.82
C GLN A 102 5.64 -4.81 -17.25
N VAL A 103 5.44 -4.58 -15.95
CA VAL A 103 4.15 -4.77 -15.29
C VAL A 103 3.13 -3.78 -15.86
N GLY A 104 3.50 -2.51 -16.03
CA GLY A 104 2.64 -1.48 -16.60
C GLY A 104 2.18 -1.83 -18.01
N ALA A 105 3.09 -2.32 -18.87
CA ALA A 105 2.74 -2.79 -20.21
C ALA A 105 1.79 -4.01 -20.18
N GLY A 106 2.00 -4.96 -19.27
CA GLY A 106 1.12 -6.10 -19.06
C GLY A 106 -0.30 -5.68 -18.64
N ILE A 107 -0.40 -4.80 -17.63
CA ILE A 107 -1.68 -4.26 -17.15
C ILE A 107 -2.39 -3.50 -18.28
N LYS A 108 -1.68 -2.61 -18.98
CA LYS A 108 -2.24 -1.84 -20.10
C LYS A 108 -2.88 -2.73 -21.17
N LYS A 109 -2.24 -3.87 -21.47
CA LYS A 109 -2.68 -4.78 -22.53
C LYS A 109 -3.86 -5.66 -22.09
N TYR A 110 -3.83 -6.20 -20.88
CA TYR A 110 -4.74 -7.28 -20.47
C TYR A 110 -5.76 -6.86 -19.42
N ALA A 111 -5.48 -5.83 -18.62
CA ALA A 111 -6.38 -5.37 -17.54
C ALA A 111 -6.50 -3.83 -17.50
N PRO A 112 -6.88 -3.16 -18.61
CA PRO A 112 -6.90 -1.69 -18.69
C PRO A 112 -7.94 -1.02 -17.78
N GLU A 113 -8.97 -1.74 -17.34
CA GLU A 113 -10.04 -1.22 -16.47
C GLU A 113 -9.81 -1.49 -14.97
N ALA A 114 -8.72 -2.18 -14.63
CA ALA A 114 -8.44 -2.63 -13.28
C ALA A 114 -8.18 -1.49 -12.31
N PHE A 115 -8.53 -1.72 -11.05
CA PHE A 115 -7.98 -0.94 -9.94
C PHE A 115 -6.63 -1.51 -9.52
N VAL A 116 -5.58 -0.71 -9.65
CA VAL A 116 -4.20 -1.12 -9.44
C VAL A 116 -3.70 -0.63 -8.08
N ILE A 117 -3.20 -1.55 -7.26
CA ILE A 117 -2.60 -1.28 -5.96
C ILE A 117 -1.12 -1.66 -6.02
N CYS A 118 -0.24 -0.66 -6.03
CA CYS A 118 1.21 -0.85 -5.98
C CYS A 118 1.69 -1.05 -4.54
N ILE A 119 2.62 -1.98 -4.32
CA ILE A 119 3.31 -2.22 -3.04
C ILE A 119 4.84 -2.14 -3.21
N THR A 120 5.33 -2.30 -4.44
CA THR A 120 6.76 -2.30 -4.77
C THR A 120 7.45 -1.02 -4.29
N ASN A 121 8.59 -1.16 -3.62
CA ASN A 121 9.34 -0.04 -3.08
C ASN A 121 10.40 0.48 -4.07
N PRO A 122 10.80 1.77 -3.99
CA PRO A 122 10.27 2.83 -3.11
C PRO A 122 8.86 3.28 -3.52
N LEU A 123 7.89 3.15 -2.61
CA LEU A 123 6.46 3.07 -2.94
C LEU A 123 5.94 4.25 -3.78
N ASP A 124 6.13 5.48 -3.29
CA ASP A 124 5.56 6.68 -3.93
C ASP A 124 6.10 6.89 -5.37
N ALA A 125 7.36 6.53 -5.61
CA ALA A 125 7.97 6.58 -6.93
C ALA A 125 7.51 5.44 -7.85
N MET A 126 7.36 4.23 -7.30
CA MET A 126 6.94 3.06 -8.08
C MET A 126 5.48 3.17 -8.51
N VAL A 127 4.57 3.65 -7.66
CA VAL A 127 3.17 3.88 -8.05
C VAL A 127 3.07 4.95 -9.13
N TRP A 128 3.84 6.04 -9.01
CA TRP A 128 3.91 7.09 -10.01
C TRP A 128 4.42 6.55 -11.36
N ALA A 129 5.53 5.80 -11.35
CA ALA A 129 6.07 5.19 -12.56
C ALA A 129 5.11 4.16 -13.18
N LEU A 130 4.47 3.33 -12.36
CA LEU A 130 3.50 2.34 -12.81
C LEU A 130 2.28 3.00 -13.47
N GLN A 131 1.78 4.11 -12.91
CA GLN A 131 0.70 4.88 -13.54
C GLN A 131 1.14 5.41 -14.92
N LYS A 132 2.35 5.98 -15.02
CA LYS A 132 2.91 6.49 -16.28
C LYS A 132 3.08 5.38 -17.33
N PHE A 133 3.70 4.26 -16.96
CA PHE A 133 3.96 3.15 -17.89
C PHE A 133 2.69 2.44 -18.34
N SER A 134 1.73 2.25 -17.43
CA SER A 134 0.44 1.62 -17.76
C SER A 134 -0.50 2.55 -18.53
N GLY A 135 -0.40 3.87 -18.30
CA GLY A 135 -1.29 4.86 -18.89
C GLY A 135 -2.73 4.80 -18.36
N LEU A 136 -2.98 4.05 -17.28
CA LEU A 136 -4.30 3.98 -16.66
C LEU A 136 -4.70 5.32 -16.05
N PRO A 137 -6.01 5.60 -15.91
CA PRO A 137 -6.48 6.76 -15.17
C PRO A 137 -5.89 6.78 -13.76
N ALA A 138 -5.38 7.92 -13.32
CA ALA A 138 -4.66 7.97 -12.05
C ALA A 138 -5.51 7.65 -10.83
N HIS A 139 -6.82 7.93 -10.88
CA HIS A 139 -7.75 7.53 -9.82
C HIS A 139 -7.94 6.00 -9.73
N LYS A 140 -7.48 5.23 -10.73
CA LYS A 140 -7.47 3.76 -10.74
C LYS A 140 -6.13 3.16 -10.30
N VAL A 141 -5.10 3.97 -10.03
CA VAL A 141 -3.76 3.48 -9.63
C VAL A 141 -3.39 4.13 -8.31
N VAL A 142 -3.15 3.33 -7.27
CA VAL A 142 -2.80 3.79 -5.91
C VAL A 142 -1.65 2.99 -5.32
N GLY A 143 -0.96 3.55 -4.33
CA GLY A 143 0.08 2.85 -3.58
C GLY A 143 -0.39 2.51 -2.16
N MET A 144 -0.14 1.28 -1.72
CA MET A 144 -0.38 0.87 -0.34
C MET A 144 0.84 1.26 0.52
N ALA A 145 0.63 2.22 1.42
CA ALA A 145 1.58 2.63 2.44
C ALA A 145 0.85 3.09 3.71
N GLY A 146 0.04 4.15 3.60
CA GLY A 146 -0.61 4.76 4.75
C GLY A 146 -1.50 3.82 5.57
N VAL A 147 -2.19 2.86 4.96
CA VAL A 147 -3.00 1.86 5.69
C VAL A 147 -2.13 1.00 6.62
N LEU A 148 -0.93 0.61 6.15
CA LEU A 148 0.03 -0.14 6.96
C LEU A 148 0.59 0.72 8.10
N ASP A 149 0.96 1.96 7.79
CA ASP A 149 1.53 2.87 8.79
C ASP A 149 0.48 3.24 9.85
N SER A 150 -0.77 3.47 9.45
CA SER A 150 -1.93 3.61 10.35
C SER A 150 -2.16 2.35 11.19
N ALA A 151 -2.06 1.14 10.61
CA ALA A 151 -2.24 -0.11 11.35
C ALA A 151 -1.18 -0.30 12.45
N ARG A 152 0.10 0.00 12.14
CA ARG A 152 1.18 -0.01 13.14
C ARG A 152 0.93 0.99 14.26
N PHE A 153 0.58 2.23 13.89
CA PHE A 153 0.34 3.28 14.86
C PHE A 153 -0.85 2.93 15.78
N ARG A 154 -1.95 2.43 15.21
CA ARG A 154 -3.11 1.93 15.97
C ARG A 154 -2.74 0.83 16.94
N TYR A 155 -1.92 -0.13 16.52
CA TYR A 155 -1.46 -1.21 17.39
C TYR A 155 -0.67 -0.66 18.59
N PHE A 156 0.34 0.18 18.35
CA PHE A 156 1.16 0.73 19.44
C PHE A 156 0.35 1.61 20.40
N LEU A 157 -0.60 2.40 19.89
CA LEU A 157 -1.53 3.17 20.72
C LEU A 157 -2.44 2.25 21.53
N SER A 158 -2.95 1.17 20.95
CA SER A 158 -3.78 0.19 21.65
C SER A 158 -3.04 -0.49 22.80
N GLU A 159 -1.73 -0.76 22.63
CA GLU A 159 -0.87 -1.28 23.70
C GLU A 159 -0.65 -0.24 24.81
N GLU A 160 -0.33 1.01 24.47
CA GLU A 160 -0.10 2.07 25.47
C GLU A 160 -1.35 2.36 26.30
N PHE A 161 -2.53 2.40 25.67
CA PHE A 161 -3.78 2.68 26.37
C PHE A 161 -4.50 1.44 26.88
N ASN A 162 -4.02 0.24 26.53
CA ASN A 162 -4.64 -1.05 26.87
C ASN A 162 -6.13 -1.12 26.49
N VAL A 163 -6.43 -0.85 25.23
CA VAL A 163 -7.79 -0.83 24.65
C VAL A 163 -7.86 -1.68 23.38
N SER A 164 -9.06 -1.95 22.86
CA SER A 164 -9.22 -2.65 21.59
C SER A 164 -8.62 -1.86 20.43
N VAL A 165 -7.94 -2.54 19.50
CA VAL A 165 -7.48 -1.94 18.23
C VAL A 165 -8.63 -1.39 17.38
N GLU A 166 -9.85 -1.89 17.58
CA GLU A 166 -11.06 -1.45 16.87
C GLU A 166 -11.48 -0.03 17.26
N ASP A 167 -11.15 0.40 18.49
CA ASP A 167 -11.52 1.72 19.02
C ASP A 167 -10.44 2.78 18.79
N VAL A 168 -9.30 2.41 18.19
CA VAL A 168 -8.20 3.32 17.88
C VAL A 168 -8.24 3.72 16.41
N THR A 169 -8.21 5.02 16.14
CA THR A 169 -8.01 5.59 14.81
C THR A 169 -6.66 6.29 14.75
N ALA A 170 -5.89 6.03 13.70
CA ALA A 170 -4.62 6.71 13.45
C ALA A 170 -4.64 7.39 12.08
N PHE A 171 -4.19 8.64 12.07
CA PHE A 171 -4.16 9.48 10.88
C PHE A 171 -2.71 9.72 10.46
N VAL A 172 -2.37 9.35 9.22
CA VAL A 172 -1.02 9.48 8.65
C VAL A 172 -1.09 10.05 7.24
N LEU A 173 -0.16 10.96 6.92
CA LEU A 173 0.03 11.57 5.60
C LEU A 173 1.47 11.35 5.10
N GLY A 174 1.76 11.84 3.89
CA GLY A 174 3.12 11.93 3.35
C GLY A 174 3.60 10.65 2.66
N GLY A 175 4.89 10.57 2.37
CA GLY A 175 5.52 9.37 1.82
C GLY A 175 5.64 8.22 2.83
N HIS A 176 6.05 7.05 2.35
CA HIS A 176 6.27 5.87 3.21
C HIS A 176 7.62 5.91 3.95
N GLY A 177 7.66 5.46 5.21
CA GLY A 177 8.88 5.37 6.03
C GLY A 177 9.23 6.70 6.70
N ASP A 178 10.51 7.12 6.64
CA ASP A 178 11.01 8.33 7.31
C ASP A 178 10.26 9.61 6.91
N SER A 179 9.65 9.61 5.71
CA SER A 179 8.87 10.72 5.18
C SER A 179 7.40 10.70 5.63
N MET A 180 6.91 9.72 6.39
CA MET A 180 5.51 9.75 6.86
C MET A 180 5.25 10.94 7.78
N VAL A 181 4.00 11.36 7.92
CA VAL A 181 3.58 12.47 8.77
C VAL A 181 2.39 12.02 9.63
N PRO A 182 2.64 11.44 10.82
CA PRO A 182 1.60 11.01 11.73
C PRO A 182 0.96 12.22 12.43
N LEU A 183 -0.37 12.36 12.32
CA LEU A 183 -1.10 13.48 12.89
C LEU A 183 -1.75 13.07 14.20
N ALA A 184 -1.09 13.39 15.32
CA ALA A 184 -1.57 13.05 16.65
C ALA A 184 -2.96 13.65 16.94
N ARG A 185 -3.23 14.88 16.49
CA ARG A 185 -4.51 15.56 16.74
C ARG A 185 -5.71 14.96 15.99
N TYR A 186 -5.48 14.22 14.91
CA TYR A 186 -6.51 13.48 14.18
C TYR A 186 -6.51 11.98 14.48
N SER A 187 -5.61 11.54 15.35
CA SER A 187 -5.60 10.18 15.88
C SER A 187 -6.37 10.17 17.19
N THR A 188 -7.15 9.11 17.44
CA THR A 188 -8.10 9.07 18.55
C THR A 188 -8.23 7.69 19.18
N VAL A 189 -8.62 7.64 20.46
CA VAL A 189 -9.21 6.46 21.09
C VAL A 189 -10.68 6.77 21.40
N ALA A 190 -11.61 5.98 20.84
CA ALA A 190 -13.06 6.20 20.96
C ALA A 190 -13.50 7.65 20.65
N GLY A 191 -12.83 8.31 19.70
CA GLY A 191 -13.09 9.70 19.32
C GLY A 191 -12.37 10.77 20.15
N ILE A 192 -11.67 10.39 21.23
CA ILE A 192 -10.88 11.32 22.05
C ILE A 192 -9.49 11.51 21.41
N PRO A 193 -9.09 12.73 21.01
CA PRO A 193 -7.79 12.99 20.39
C PRO A 193 -6.60 12.66 21.29
N LEU A 194 -5.49 12.21 20.70
CA LEU A 194 -4.27 11.87 21.48
C LEU A 194 -3.75 13.03 22.35
N PRO A 195 -3.74 14.31 21.89
CA PRO A 195 -3.34 15.42 22.74
C PRO A 195 -4.23 15.59 23.99
N ASP A 196 -5.50 15.24 23.89
CA ASP A 196 -6.42 15.30 25.03
C ASP A 196 -6.19 14.11 25.97
N LEU A 197 -5.88 12.92 25.45
CA LEU A 197 -5.43 11.77 26.27
C LEU A 197 -4.15 12.07 27.05
N VAL A 198 -3.22 12.85 26.47
CA VAL A 198 -2.03 13.35 27.20
C VAL A 198 -2.44 14.29 28.33
N LYS A 199 -3.33 15.26 28.07
CA LYS A 199 -3.84 16.18 29.11
C LYS A 199 -4.61 15.45 30.22
N MET A 200 -5.32 14.38 29.87
CA MET A 200 -6.05 13.52 30.81
C MET A 200 -5.14 12.59 31.63
N GLY A 201 -3.84 12.55 31.33
CA GLY A 201 -2.87 11.71 32.03
C GLY A 201 -2.94 10.22 31.66
N TRP A 202 -3.60 9.86 30.55
CA TRP A 202 -3.61 8.47 30.05
C TRP A 202 -2.26 8.05 29.49
N THR A 203 -1.51 9.01 28.94
CA THR A 203 -0.11 8.84 28.53
C THR A 203 0.64 10.17 28.71
N SER A 204 1.96 10.18 28.49
CA SER A 204 2.77 11.39 28.47
C SER A 204 3.12 11.80 27.04
N GLN A 205 3.50 13.07 26.84
CA GLN A 205 3.97 13.54 25.54
C GLN A 205 5.21 12.76 25.07
N ASP A 206 6.16 12.50 25.96
CA ASP A 206 7.39 11.72 25.65
C ASP A 206 7.07 10.29 25.18
N LYS A 207 6.09 9.63 25.80
CA LYS A 207 5.65 8.30 25.35
C LYS A 207 4.96 8.36 23.99
N LEU A 208 4.08 9.33 23.79
CA LEU A 208 3.41 9.53 22.52
C LEU A 208 4.41 9.79 21.38
N ASP A 209 5.41 10.64 21.61
CA ASP A 209 6.48 10.93 20.64
C ASP A 209 7.30 9.68 20.30
N LYS A 210 7.60 8.84 21.30
CA LYS A 210 8.26 7.53 21.08
C LYS A 210 7.41 6.58 20.25
N ILE A 211 6.09 6.55 20.44
CA ILE A 211 5.18 5.73 19.64
C ILE A 211 5.14 6.22 18.19
N ILE A 212 5.09 7.54 17.99
CA ILE A 212 5.17 8.15 16.65
C ILE A 212 6.49 7.76 15.97
N GLN A 213 7.62 7.86 16.68
CA GLN A 213 8.92 7.46 16.15
C GLN A 213 8.98 5.96 15.83
N ARG A 214 8.50 5.10 16.74
CA ARG A 214 8.42 3.64 16.49
C ARG A 214 7.56 3.31 15.27
N THR A 215 6.52 4.09 15.00
CA THR A 215 5.71 3.93 13.77
C THR A 215 6.55 4.19 12.52
N ARG A 216 7.36 5.26 12.50
CA ARG A 216 8.31 5.56 11.41
C ARG A 216 9.29 4.40 11.20
N ASP A 217 9.81 3.87 12.31
CA ASP A 217 10.81 2.81 12.32
C ASP A 217 10.22 1.39 12.16
N GLY A 218 8.89 1.24 12.13
CA GLY A 218 8.23 -0.07 12.23
C GLY A 218 8.54 -1.03 11.08
N GLY A 219 8.94 -0.50 9.92
CA GLY A 219 9.48 -1.33 8.83
C GLY A 219 10.86 -1.92 9.19
N ALA A 220 11.76 -1.08 9.69
CA ALA A 220 13.11 -1.47 10.10
C ALA A 220 13.09 -2.40 11.31
N GLU A 221 12.19 -2.16 12.28
CA GLU A 221 11.99 -3.04 13.45
C GLU A 221 11.70 -4.48 13.01
N ILE A 222 10.75 -4.68 12.09
CA ILE A 222 10.40 -6.02 11.59
C ILE A 222 11.55 -6.64 10.78
N VAL A 223 12.26 -5.86 9.95
CA VAL A 223 13.43 -6.36 9.21
C VAL A 223 14.52 -6.84 10.17
N GLY A 224 14.79 -6.10 11.24
CA GLY A 224 15.75 -6.49 12.27
C GLY A 224 15.39 -7.81 12.97
N LEU A 225 14.09 -8.06 13.17
CA LEU A 225 13.59 -9.31 13.79
C LEU A 225 13.61 -10.50 12.83
N LEU A 226 13.13 -10.32 11.59
CA LEU A 226 13.03 -11.40 10.60
C LEU A 226 14.38 -11.76 9.97
N LYS A 227 15.33 -10.82 9.92
CA LYS A 227 16.70 -10.95 9.38
C LYS A 227 16.81 -11.22 7.87
N THR A 228 15.92 -12.03 7.31
CA THR A 228 15.96 -12.50 5.91
C THR A 228 14.78 -12.01 5.07
N GLY A 229 13.98 -11.09 5.59
CA GLY A 229 12.82 -10.54 4.89
C GLY A 229 12.25 -9.29 5.56
N SER A 230 11.26 -8.69 4.91
CA SER A 230 10.48 -7.56 5.43
C SER A 230 9.10 -8.03 5.89
N ALA A 231 8.34 -7.15 6.54
CA ALA A 231 6.95 -7.44 6.91
C ALA A 231 6.12 -7.90 5.70
N PHE A 232 5.17 -8.82 5.91
CA PHE A 232 4.30 -9.29 4.82
C PHE A 232 2.84 -9.51 5.23
N TYR A 233 2.55 -9.88 6.48
CA TYR A 233 1.17 -10.01 6.97
C TYR A 233 0.41 -8.67 6.98
N ALA A 234 0.93 -7.67 7.70
CA ALA A 234 0.30 -6.35 7.77
C ALA A 234 0.25 -5.62 6.41
N PRO A 235 1.30 -5.67 5.57
CA PRO A 235 1.21 -5.17 4.18
C PRO A 235 0.10 -5.84 3.36
N ALA A 236 -0.02 -7.17 3.41
CA ALA A 236 -1.05 -7.89 2.67
C ALA A 236 -2.46 -7.55 3.17
N ALA A 237 -2.68 -7.52 4.48
CA ALA A 237 -3.95 -7.13 5.08
C ALA A 237 -4.36 -5.69 4.70
N SER A 238 -3.38 -4.78 4.63
CA SER A 238 -3.58 -3.38 4.24
C SER A 238 -4.05 -3.24 2.80
N ALA A 239 -3.39 -3.94 1.87
CA ALA A 239 -3.79 -3.93 0.46
C ALA A 239 -5.13 -4.67 0.22
N ILE A 240 -5.41 -5.74 0.95
CA ILE A 240 -6.71 -6.43 0.89
C ILE A 240 -7.84 -5.52 1.36
N GLN A 241 -7.63 -4.70 2.39
CA GLN A 241 -8.64 -3.73 2.81
C GLN A 241 -8.94 -2.68 1.73
N MET A 242 -7.91 -2.23 0.99
CA MET A 242 -8.08 -1.33 -0.16
C MET A 242 -8.85 -2.02 -1.29
N ALA A 243 -8.46 -3.23 -1.66
CA ALA A 243 -9.13 -4.03 -2.69
C ALA A 243 -10.59 -4.32 -2.33
N GLU A 244 -10.87 -4.70 -1.08
CA GLU A 244 -12.23 -4.93 -0.61
C GLU A 244 -13.09 -3.65 -0.68
N SER A 245 -12.52 -2.48 -0.38
CA SER A 245 -13.25 -1.22 -0.51
C SER A 245 -13.67 -0.93 -1.94
N TYR A 246 -12.80 -1.22 -2.90
CA TYR A 246 -13.10 -1.09 -4.33
C TYR A 246 -14.16 -2.10 -4.77
N LEU A 247 -13.91 -3.40 -4.54
CA LEU A 247 -14.75 -4.50 -5.01
C LEU A 247 -16.16 -4.51 -4.41
N LYS A 248 -16.32 -4.00 -3.18
CA LYS A 248 -17.60 -3.93 -2.47
C LYS A 248 -18.16 -2.51 -2.36
N ASP A 249 -17.61 -1.57 -3.13
CA ASP A 249 -17.99 -0.16 -3.16
C ASP A 249 -18.16 0.50 -1.76
N LYS A 250 -17.27 0.18 -0.81
CA LYS A 250 -17.49 0.52 0.60
C LYS A 250 -17.32 2.01 0.92
N LYS A 251 -16.80 2.80 -0.02
CA LYS A 251 -16.42 4.22 0.16
C LYS A 251 -15.54 4.42 1.41
N ARG A 252 -14.62 3.49 1.70
CA ARG A 252 -13.77 3.60 2.88
C ARG A 252 -12.87 4.83 2.76
N VAL A 253 -12.70 5.52 3.88
CA VAL A 253 -11.66 6.53 4.03
C VAL A 253 -10.36 5.81 4.40
N LEU A 254 -9.38 5.81 3.49
CA LEU A 254 -8.10 5.11 3.65
C LEU A 254 -6.93 6.03 3.27
N PRO A 255 -5.87 6.10 4.10
CA PRO A 255 -4.64 6.78 3.73
C PRO A 255 -3.86 5.93 2.73
N VAL A 256 -3.73 6.41 1.49
CA VAL A 256 -3.05 5.71 0.39
C VAL A 256 -2.20 6.72 -0.40
N ALA A 257 -1.16 6.25 -1.09
CA ALA A 257 -0.48 7.10 -2.05
C ALA A 257 -1.39 7.29 -3.27
N ALA A 258 -1.90 8.51 -3.46
CA ALA A 258 -2.80 8.86 -4.55
C ALA A 258 -2.27 10.07 -5.32
N GLN A 259 -2.62 10.19 -6.60
CA GLN A 259 -2.17 11.33 -7.41
C GLN A 259 -2.89 12.61 -6.98
N LEU A 260 -2.11 13.62 -6.60
CA LEU A 260 -2.59 14.96 -6.31
C LEU A 260 -2.55 15.81 -7.58
N THR A 261 -3.63 16.55 -7.81
CA THR A 261 -3.81 17.43 -9.00
C THR A 261 -4.01 18.90 -8.59
N GLY A 262 -3.76 19.22 -7.32
CA GLY A 262 -3.93 20.53 -6.71
C GLY A 262 -4.19 20.45 -5.20
N GLN A 263 -4.65 19.29 -4.72
CA GLN A 263 -4.88 19.05 -3.30
C GLN A 263 -3.58 19.24 -2.50
N TYR A 264 -3.70 19.80 -1.30
CA TYR A 264 -2.57 20.17 -0.44
C TYR A 264 -1.55 21.12 -1.11
N GLY A 265 -1.94 21.78 -2.21
CA GLY A 265 -1.04 22.62 -3.01
C GLY A 265 -0.03 21.83 -3.86
N VAL A 266 -0.21 20.51 -4.00
CA VAL A 266 0.69 19.60 -4.73
C VAL A 266 0.04 19.19 -6.05
N LYS A 267 0.83 19.13 -7.13
CA LYS A 267 0.38 18.75 -8.48
C LYS A 267 1.27 17.67 -9.07
N ASP A 268 0.66 16.77 -9.83
CA ASP A 268 1.30 15.72 -10.64
C ASP A 268 2.20 14.76 -9.85
N MET A 269 1.89 14.55 -8.57
CA MET A 269 2.65 13.67 -7.68
C MET A 269 1.75 12.71 -6.92
N TYR A 270 2.27 11.51 -6.66
CA TYR A 270 1.68 10.57 -5.73
C TYR A 270 2.17 10.86 -4.30
N VAL A 271 1.23 11.07 -3.38
CA VAL A 271 1.54 11.34 -1.96
C VAL A 271 0.53 10.60 -1.09
N GLY A 272 0.94 10.12 0.08
CA GLY A 272 0.03 9.53 1.06
C GLY A 272 -0.97 10.55 1.59
N VAL A 273 -2.25 10.35 1.26
CA VAL A 273 -3.37 11.20 1.67
C VAL A 273 -4.60 10.35 1.98
N PRO A 274 -5.53 10.83 2.83
CA PRO A 274 -6.82 10.19 3.02
C PRO A 274 -7.64 10.26 1.73
N THR A 275 -8.12 9.11 1.29
CA THR A 275 -8.94 8.98 0.08
C THR A 275 -10.23 8.26 0.39
N VAL A 276 -11.29 8.55 -0.38
CA VAL A 276 -12.48 7.72 -0.45
C VAL A 276 -12.28 6.72 -1.59
N ILE A 277 -12.17 5.43 -1.27
CA ILE A 277 -12.06 4.36 -2.26
C ILE A 277 -13.41 3.67 -2.44
N GLY A 278 -13.97 3.77 -3.64
CA GLY A 278 -15.19 3.08 -4.07
C GLY A 278 -14.98 2.31 -5.37
N ALA A 279 -16.06 1.85 -6.01
CA ALA A 279 -16.05 1.11 -7.26
C ALA A 279 -15.44 1.90 -8.44
N ASN A 280 -15.34 3.23 -8.33
CA ASN A 280 -14.67 4.07 -9.31
C ASN A 280 -13.18 4.31 -8.98
N GLY A 281 -12.60 3.62 -8.01
CA GLY A 281 -11.24 3.88 -7.53
C GLY A 281 -11.21 5.00 -6.49
N VAL A 282 -10.26 5.93 -6.60
CA VAL A 282 -10.17 7.13 -5.75
C VAL A 282 -11.23 8.14 -6.18
N GLU A 283 -12.32 8.22 -5.42
CA GLU A 283 -13.46 9.11 -5.73
C GLU A 283 -13.30 10.50 -5.12
N ARG A 284 -12.50 10.61 -4.06
CA ARG A 284 -12.23 11.87 -3.36
C ARG A 284 -10.92 11.79 -2.61
N ILE A 285 -10.15 12.87 -2.64
CA ILE A 285 -9.06 13.14 -1.69
C ILE A 285 -9.62 14.07 -0.62
N ILE A 286 -9.43 13.74 0.65
CA ILE A 286 -9.90 14.58 1.76
C ILE A 286 -8.78 15.53 2.15
N GLU A 287 -8.96 16.81 1.88
CA GLU A 287 -8.04 17.84 2.36
C GLU A 287 -8.43 18.24 3.79
N ILE A 288 -7.46 18.16 4.69
CA ILE A 288 -7.58 18.63 6.07
C ILE A 288 -6.74 19.88 6.25
N ASP A 289 -7.17 20.74 7.16
CA ASP A 289 -6.32 21.84 7.62
C ASP A 289 -5.07 21.24 8.26
N LEU A 290 -3.90 21.84 8.05
CA LEU A 290 -2.64 21.50 8.70
C LEU A 290 -2.16 22.71 9.49
N ASP A 291 -1.70 22.49 10.72
CA ASP A 291 -1.02 23.54 11.46
C ASP A 291 0.38 23.84 10.87
N LYS A 292 1.07 24.85 11.42
CA LYS A 292 2.38 25.27 10.90
C LYS A 292 3.43 24.16 10.93
N ASN A 293 3.43 23.32 11.97
CA ASN A 293 4.42 22.25 12.13
C ASN A 293 4.08 21.09 11.19
N GLU A 294 2.81 20.67 11.17
CA GLU A 294 2.33 19.59 10.30
C GLU A 294 2.50 19.94 8.82
N LYS A 295 2.25 21.20 8.44
CA LYS A 295 2.50 21.69 7.09
C LYS A 295 3.97 21.62 6.72
N ALA A 296 4.87 22.01 7.63
CA ALA A 296 6.32 21.93 7.40
C ALA A 296 6.81 20.47 7.26
N GLU A 297 6.27 19.55 8.07
CA GLU A 297 6.57 18.12 7.94
C GLU A 297 6.03 17.53 6.64
N PHE A 298 4.81 17.91 6.26
CA PHE A 298 4.21 17.51 4.99
C PHE A 298 5.01 18.03 3.79
N ASP A 299 5.43 19.30 3.80
CA ASP A 299 6.24 19.88 2.72
C ASP A 299 7.60 19.19 2.60
N LYS A 300 8.25 18.87 3.73
CA LYS A 300 9.49 18.08 3.75
C LYS A 300 9.27 16.68 3.18
N SER A 301 8.15 16.05 3.52
CA SER A 301 7.74 14.75 3.00
C SER A 301 7.57 14.77 1.48
N VAL A 302 6.80 15.74 0.97
CA VAL A 302 6.58 15.96 -0.47
C VAL A 302 7.89 16.21 -1.19
N ALA A 303 8.80 17.03 -0.64
CA ALA A 303 10.12 17.26 -1.23
C ALA A 303 10.95 15.98 -1.35
N SER A 304 10.84 15.07 -0.36
CA SER A 304 11.51 13.76 -0.42
C SER A 304 10.97 12.88 -1.56
N VAL A 305 9.65 12.89 -1.76
CA VAL A 305 9.01 12.20 -2.89
C VAL A 305 9.38 12.83 -4.23
N ALA A 306 9.43 14.16 -4.31
CA ALA A 306 9.85 14.88 -5.52
C ALA A 306 11.26 14.47 -5.94
N GLY A 307 12.22 14.46 -5.00
CA GLY A 307 13.59 14.02 -5.28
C GLY A 307 13.68 12.56 -5.72
N LEU A 308 12.79 11.68 -5.24
CA LEU A 308 12.68 10.30 -5.74
C LEU A 308 12.22 10.25 -7.19
N CYS A 309 11.16 11.00 -7.53
CA CYS A 309 10.64 11.04 -8.89
C CYS A 309 11.67 11.67 -9.86
N GLU A 310 12.40 12.70 -9.45
CA GLU A 310 13.50 13.29 -10.23
C GLU A 310 14.61 12.27 -10.52
N ALA A 311 15.02 11.49 -9.51
CA ALA A 311 15.98 10.41 -9.70
C ALA A 311 15.46 9.35 -10.69
N CYS A 312 14.16 9.02 -10.61
CA CYS A 312 13.54 8.11 -11.58
C CYS A 312 13.55 8.66 -13.01
N ILE A 313 13.29 9.96 -13.19
CA ILE A 313 13.37 10.62 -14.51
C ILE A 313 14.79 10.59 -15.06
N GLY A 314 15.80 10.76 -14.20
CA GLY A 314 17.21 10.64 -14.58
C GLY A 314 17.57 9.25 -15.09
N ILE A 315 16.98 8.20 -14.48
CA ILE A 315 17.21 6.79 -14.85
C ILE A 315 16.38 6.36 -16.07
N ALA A 316 15.12 6.79 -16.14
CA ALA A 316 14.15 6.44 -17.18
C ALA A 316 13.50 7.72 -17.76
N PRO A 317 14.13 8.38 -18.76
CA PRO A 317 13.66 9.64 -19.31
C PRO A 317 12.28 9.61 -19.97
N SER A 318 11.75 8.41 -20.28
CA SER A 318 10.40 8.21 -20.80
C SER A 318 9.29 8.55 -19.81
N LEU A 319 9.64 8.76 -18.53
CA LEU A 319 8.69 9.14 -17.47
C LEU A 319 8.41 10.64 -17.36
N LYS A 320 9.07 11.47 -18.19
CA LYS A 320 8.81 12.93 -18.25
C LYS A 320 7.39 13.24 -18.71
#